data_AF-A0A6G1RAZ9-F1
#
_entry.id   AF-A0A6G1RAZ9-F1
#
_cell.length_a   1.000
_cell.length_b   1.000
_cell.length_c   1.000
_cell.angle_alpha   90.00
_cell.angle_beta   90.00
_cell.angle_gamma   90.00
#
_symmetry.space_group_name_H-M   'P 1'
#
loop_
_entity.id
_entity.type
_entity.pdbx_description
1 polymer ?
#
loop_
_entity_poly.entity_id
_entity_poly.type
_entity_poly.pdbx_seq_one_letter_code
_entity_poly.pdbx_strand_id
1 'polypeptide(L)'
;AMLASCAPALCTALRRAAPGSLASFHCSARHRRGARVAVVLSGCGVYDGTEIHEASAILVHLSRGGAEVQMYAPDVPQMHVIDHSKGQPAEAESRNVLVESARIARGKIASLAKLTTADHDAVIFPGGFGAAKNL
;
A
#
# COMPACT_ATOMS: atom_id res chain seq x y z
N ALA A 1 21.97 12.23 6.00
CA ALA A 1 23.06 12.59 5.08
C ALA A 1 22.45 13.19 3.83
N MET A 2 23.01 14.32 3.42
CA MET A 2 22.54 15.28 2.43
C MET A 2 22.97 14.87 1.00
N LEU A 3 22.34 15.48 -0.01
CA LEU A 3 22.71 15.54 -1.46
C LEU A 3 22.15 14.38 -2.33
N ALA A 4 21.69 14.58 -3.57
CA ALA A 4 21.79 15.70 -4.50
C ALA A 4 20.62 15.73 -5.50
N SER A 5 20.21 16.96 -5.84
CA SER A 5 19.45 17.32 -7.04
C SER A 5 20.30 17.09 -8.30
N CYS A 6 19.69 16.63 -9.39
CA CYS A 6 20.31 16.61 -10.71
C CYS A 6 19.34 17.20 -11.74
N ALA A 7 19.65 18.38 -12.23
CA ALA A 7 19.03 19.02 -13.39
C ALA A 7 20.11 19.24 -14.45
N PRO A 8 19.84 19.03 -15.75
CA PRO A 8 20.75 19.47 -16.80
C PRO A 8 20.24 20.73 -17.51
N ALA A 9 21.10 21.74 -17.43
CA ALA A 9 21.57 22.65 -18.48
C ALA A 9 20.61 23.11 -19.59
N LEU A 10 20.45 24.44 -19.64
CA LEU A 10 20.14 25.23 -20.82
C LEU A 10 21.06 24.88 -22.01
N CYS A 11 20.47 24.69 -23.18
CA CYS A 11 21.17 24.85 -24.46
C CYS A 11 20.31 25.71 -25.38
N THR A 12 20.70 26.98 -25.54
CA THR A 12 20.07 27.94 -26.43
C THR A 12 20.66 27.77 -27.83
N ALA A 13 19.87 27.32 -28.80
CA ALA A 13 20.22 27.40 -30.21
C ALA A 13 18.98 27.78 -31.04
N LEU A 14 18.97 29.03 -31.48
CA LEU A 14 18.09 29.57 -32.52
C LEU A 14 18.34 28.84 -33.85
N ARG A 15 17.27 28.37 -34.52
CA ARG A 15 16.99 28.67 -35.95
C ARG A 15 15.71 28.03 -36.50
N ARG A 16 14.91 28.91 -37.10
CA ARG A 16 14.04 28.78 -38.30
C ARG A 16 12.80 27.88 -38.26
N ALA A 17 11.67 28.56 -38.48
CA ALA A 17 10.35 28.00 -38.79
C ALA A 17 10.25 27.44 -40.21
N ALA A 18 9.43 26.38 -40.36
CA ALA A 18 8.74 26.02 -41.59
C ALA A 18 7.29 25.62 -41.21
N PRO A 19 6.25 26.07 -41.94
CA PRO A 19 4.87 25.71 -41.65
C PRO A 19 4.52 24.42 -42.40
N GLY A 20 4.52 23.31 -41.70
CA GLY A 20 3.96 22.05 -42.16
C GLY A 20 2.99 21.58 -41.10
N SER A 21 1.74 21.33 -41.49
CA SER A 21 0.67 20.78 -40.67
C SER A 21 1.14 19.57 -39.86
N LEU A 22 1.58 19.81 -38.62
CA LEU A 22 1.84 18.77 -37.64
C LEU A 22 0.50 18.52 -36.96
N ALA A 23 -0.12 17.40 -37.33
CA ALA A 23 -1.18 16.79 -36.55
C ALA A 23 -0.81 16.93 -35.08
N SER A 24 -1.69 17.59 -34.33
CA SER A 24 -1.54 17.76 -32.89
C SER A 24 -1.56 16.37 -32.29
N PHE A 25 -0.38 15.78 -32.09
CA PHE A 25 -0.22 14.66 -31.18
C PHE A 25 -0.53 15.23 -29.80
N HIS A 26 -1.81 15.21 -29.45
CA HIS A 26 -2.26 15.27 -28.07
C HIS A 26 -1.80 13.98 -27.40
N CYS A 27 -0.49 13.84 -27.19
CA CYS A 27 0.02 13.02 -26.12
C CYS A 27 -0.31 13.78 -24.83
N SER A 28 -1.59 13.77 -24.45
CA SER A 28 -1.95 13.94 -23.06
C SER A 28 -1.54 12.64 -22.37
N ALA A 29 -0.24 12.39 -22.32
CA ALA A 29 0.36 11.69 -21.21
C ALA A 29 0.11 12.60 -20.01
N ARG A 30 -1.15 12.64 -19.53
CA ARG A 30 -1.42 13.02 -18.17
C ARG A 30 -0.45 12.16 -17.40
N HIS A 31 0.49 12.81 -16.74
CA HIS A 31 1.26 12.23 -15.67
C HIS A 31 0.21 11.64 -14.72
N ARG A 32 -0.15 10.37 -14.92
CA ARG A 32 -1.08 9.69 -14.04
C ARG A 32 -0.25 9.53 -12.78
N ARG A 33 -0.49 10.42 -11.81
CA ARG A 33 -0.06 10.19 -10.43
C ARG A 33 -0.36 8.72 -10.13
N GLY A 34 0.61 8.05 -9.50
CA GLY A 34 0.41 6.67 -9.06
C GLY A 34 -0.90 6.57 -8.30
N ALA A 35 -1.68 5.50 -8.54
CA ALA A 35 -2.92 5.29 -7.81
C ALA A 35 -2.61 5.27 -6.31
N ARG A 36 -3.39 6.00 -5.50
CA ARG A 36 -3.25 6.00 -4.04
C ARG A 36 -4.13 4.89 -3.50
N VAL A 37 -3.51 3.86 -2.94
CA VAL A 37 -4.20 2.63 -2.54
C VAL A 37 -4.07 2.43 -1.04
N ALA A 38 -5.22 2.36 -0.36
CA ALA A 38 -5.28 1.92 1.02
C ALA A 38 -5.25 0.39 1.07
N VAL A 39 -4.38 -0.18 1.90
CA VAL A 39 -4.38 -1.62 2.18
C VAL A 39 -4.76 -1.81 3.65
N VAL A 40 -5.90 -2.45 3.91
CA VAL A 40 -6.41 -2.66 5.27
C VAL A 40 -6.07 -4.08 5.71
N LEU A 41 -5.20 -4.18 6.72
CA LEU A 41 -4.71 -5.41 7.32
C LEU A 41 -5.52 -5.73 8.59
N SER A 42 -5.51 -7.01 8.97
CA SER A 42 -6.30 -7.58 10.07
C SER A 42 -5.46 -8.38 11.07
N GLY A 43 -4.13 -8.28 11.01
CA GLY A 43 -3.17 -9.02 11.85
C GLY A 43 -2.01 -9.57 11.00
N CYS A 44 -1.29 -10.59 11.50
CA CYS A 44 -0.16 -11.20 10.78
C CYS A 44 -0.16 -12.73 10.91
N GLY A 45 -0.99 -13.41 10.11
CA GLY A 45 -1.17 -14.86 10.16
C GLY A 45 -2.51 -15.27 9.53
N VAL A 46 -2.56 -16.36 8.78
CA VAL A 46 -3.78 -16.75 8.04
C VAL A 46 -4.97 -17.08 8.95
N TYR A 47 -4.75 -17.59 10.16
CA TYR A 47 -5.86 -18.04 11.03
C TYR A 47 -6.36 -16.98 12.01
N ASP A 48 -5.55 -15.96 12.31
CA ASP A 48 -5.88 -14.90 13.28
C ASP A 48 -5.70 -13.47 12.74
N GLY A 49 -5.20 -13.32 11.52
CA GLY A 49 -4.87 -12.04 10.92
C GLY A 49 -4.99 -12.04 9.40
N THR A 50 -4.15 -11.22 8.76
CA THR A 50 -3.99 -11.19 7.31
C THR A 50 -3.19 -12.38 6.80
N GLU A 51 -3.63 -12.99 5.70
CA GLU A 51 -2.83 -13.95 4.94
C GLU A 51 -1.59 -13.25 4.35
N ILE A 52 -0.40 -13.69 4.78
CA ILE A 52 0.86 -12.98 4.56
C ILE A 52 1.29 -13.04 3.09
N HIS A 53 1.00 -14.12 2.37
CA HIS A 53 1.37 -14.27 0.97
C HIS A 53 0.51 -13.40 0.05
N GLU A 54 -0.80 -13.29 0.30
CA GLU A 54 -1.72 -12.38 -0.37
C GLU A 54 -1.29 -10.95 -0.15
N ALA A 55 -1.02 -10.55 1.10
CA ALA A 55 -0.54 -9.20 1.40
C ALA A 55 0.79 -8.91 0.67
N SER A 56 1.74 -9.85 0.70
CA SER A 56 3.01 -9.72 -0.02
C SER A 56 2.81 -9.57 -1.53
N ALA A 57 1.97 -10.41 -2.14
CA ALA A 57 1.66 -10.37 -3.57
C ALA A 57 0.99 -9.04 -3.96
N ILE A 58 0.00 -8.59 -3.18
CA ILE A 58 -0.68 -7.30 -3.36
C ILE A 58 0.35 -6.16 -3.35
N LEU A 59 1.20 -6.09 -2.31
CA LEU A 59 2.19 -5.02 -2.17
C LEU A 59 3.23 -5.04 -3.30
N VAL A 60 3.68 -6.23 -3.74
CA VAL A 60 4.58 -6.37 -4.90
C VAL A 60 3.92 -5.89 -6.19
N HIS A 61 2.66 -6.23 -6.43
CA HIS A 61 1.93 -5.81 -7.62
C HIS A 61 1.65 -4.31 -7.63
N LEU A 62 1.22 -3.72 -6.51
CA LEU A 62 1.02 -2.28 -6.37
C LEU A 62 2.33 -1.52 -6.59
N SER A 63 3.43 -2.00 -6.00
CA SER A 63 4.75 -1.40 -6.19
C SER A 63 5.20 -1.44 -7.65
N ARG A 64 5.04 -2.58 -8.33
CA ARG A 64 5.34 -2.72 -9.77
C ARG A 64 4.46 -1.82 -10.65
N GLY A 65 3.22 -1.56 -10.23
CA GLY A 65 2.30 -0.64 -10.89
C GLY A 65 2.56 0.85 -10.60
N GLY A 66 3.54 1.17 -9.76
CA GLY A 66 3.85 2.56 -9.37
C GLY A 66 2.78 3.20 -8.47
N ALA A 67 1.98 2.40 -7.76
CA ALA A 67 0.99 2.90 -6.82
C ALA A 67 1.65 3.41 -5.53
N GLU A 68 1.05 4.44 -4.93
CA GLU A 68 1.37 4.92 -3.60
C GLU A 68 0.51 4.15 -2.60
N VAL A 69 1.15 3.38 -1.69
CA VAL A 69 0.43 2.50 -0.76
C VAL A 69 0.51 3.04 0.65
N GLN A 70 -0.64 3.13 1.31
CA GLN A 70 -0.73 3.36 2.75
C GLN A 70 -1.46 2.19 3.41
N MET A 71 -0.84 1.61 4.43
CA MET A 71 -1.38 0.47 5.15
C MET A 71 -2.10 0.91 6.42
N TYR A 72 -3.19 0.23 6.73
CA TYR A 72 -4.04 0.50 7.87
C TYR A 72 -4.39 -0.80 8.61
N ALA A 73 -4.68 -0.71 9.90
CA ALA A 73 -5.28 -1.80 10.67
C ALA A 73 -6.03 -1.24 11.89
N PRO A 74 -7.10 -1.90 12.36
CA PRO A 74 -7.80 -1.45 13.56
C PRO A 74 -6.90 -1.60 14.80
N ASP A 75 -6.96 -0.63 15.70
CA ASP A 75 -6.22 -0.66 16.97
C ASP A 75 -7.08 -1.33 18.05
N VAL A 76 -7.22 -2.66 17.93
CA VAL A 76 -8.06 -3.50 18.78
C VAL A 76 -7.34 -4.80 19.13
N PRO A 77 -7.69 -5.47 20.24
CA PRO A 77 -7.20 -6.83 20.50
C PRO A 77 -7.66 -7.80 19.40
N GLN A 78 -6.81 -8.78 19.04
CA GLN A 78 -7.21 -9.90 18.18
C GLN A 78 -8.24 -10.78 18.91
N MET A 79 -9.25 -11.27 18.18
CA MET A 79 -10.27 -12.15 18.76
C MET A 79 -9.68 -13.47 19.29
N HIS A 80 -8.76 -14.07 18.54
CA HIS A 80 -8.02 -15.26 18.94
C HIS A 80 -6.58 -15.12 18.48
N VAL A 81 -5.64 -15.64 19.26
CA VAL A 81 -4.25 -15.86 18.84
C VAL A 81 -4.09 -17.33 18.52
N ILE A 82 -3.57 -17.68 17.34
CA ILE A 82 -3.45 -19.07 16.89
C ILE A 82 -1.98 -19.47 16.82
N ASP A 83 -1.64 -20.60 17.46
CA ASP A 83 -0.40 -21.31 17.18
C ASP A 83 -0.50 -21.94 15.80
N HIS A 84 0.07 -21.29 14.79
CA HIS A 84 -0.02 -21.72 13.40
C HIS A 84 0.69 -23.06 13.14
N SER A 85 1.59 -23.52 14.03
CA SER A 85 2.22 -24.84 13.91
C SER A 85 1.27 -25.98 14.32
N LYS A 86 0.32 -25.70 15.22
CA LYS A 86 -0.68 -26.66 15.72
C LYS A 86 -2.07 -26.44 15.15
N GLY A 87 -2.35 -25.26 14.60
CA GLY A 87 -3.67 -24.85 14.13
C GLY A 87 -4.68 -24.66 15.26
N GLN A 88 -4.23 -24.40 16.49
CA GLN A 88 -5.08 -24.29 17.68
C GLN A 88 -4.91 -22.93 18.38
N PRO A 89 -5.94 -22.46 19.10
CA PRO A 89 -5.82 -21.24 19.90
C PRO A 89 -4.74 -21.34 20.98
N ALA A 90 -3.99 -20.25 21.15
CA ALA A 90 -3.09 -20.03 22.27
C ALA A 90 -3.83 -19.22 23.34
N GLU A 91 -4.65 -19.89 24.14
CA GLU A 91 -5.64 -19.30 25.08
C GLU A 91 -5.05 -18.28 26.09
N ALA A 92 -3.76 -18.40 26.43
CA ALA A 92 -3.09 -17.49 27.37
C ALA A 92 -2.42 -16.28 26.68
N GLU A 93 -2.43 -16.21 25.36
CA GLU A 93 -1.82 -15.12 24.60
C GLU A 93 -2.86 -14.08 24.16
N SER A 94 -2.46 -12.82 24.21
CA SER A 94 -3.23 -11.70 23.65
C SER A 94 -2.30 -10.84 22.81
N ARG A 95 -2.84 -10.35 21.70
CA ARG A 95 -2.12 -9.54 20.72
C ARG A 95 -3.04 -8.45 20.18
N ASN A 96 -2.45 -7.38 19.67
CA ASN A 96 -3.17 -6.26 19.08
C ASN A 96 -3.05 -6.30 17.55
N VAL A 97 -4.16 -6.08 16.86
CA VAL A 97 -4.27 -6.19 15.40
C VAL A 97 -3.35 -5.19 14.69
N LEU A 98 -3.31 -3.93 15.12
CA LEU A 98 -2.44 -2.90 14.54
C LEU A 98 -0.95 -3.22 14.78
N VAL A 99 -0.60 -3.65 16.00
CA VAL A 99 0.77 -4.02 16.37
C VAL A 99 1.27 -5.20 15.53
N GLU A 100 0.46 -6.24 15.38
CA GLU A 100 0.87 -7.41 14.59
C GLU A 100 0.89 -7.10 13.08
N SER A 101 -0.06 -6.31 12.58
CA SER A 101 -0.07 -5.85 11.17
C SER A 101 1.17 -5.01 10.81
N ALA A 102 1.76 -4.32 11.80
CA ALA A 102 3.01 -3.57 11.61
C ALA A 102 4.18 -4.45 11.15
N ARG A 103 4.13 -5.77 11.40
CA ARG A 103 5.12 -6.75 10.91
C ARG A 103 5.13 -6.81 9.38
N ILE A 104 3.94 -6.93 8.77
CA ILE A 104 3.78 -6.91 7.31
C ILE A 104 4.17 -5.54 6.76
N ALA A 105 3.72 -4.47 7.42
CA ALA A 105 3.94 -3.10 6.99
C ALA A 105 5.36 -2.56 7.21
N ARG A 106 6.26 -3.33 7.84
CA ARG A 106 7.60 -2.88 8.27
C ARG A 106 7.55 -1.56 9.06
N GLY A 107 6.58 -1.45 9.97
CA GLY A 107 6.33 -0.27 10.80
C GLY A 107 5.61 0.89 10.10
N LYS A 108 5.36 0.84 8.79
CA LYS A 108 4.67 1.90 8.04
C LYS A 108 3.15 1.66 7.97
N ILE A 109 2.49 1.74 9.13
CA ILE A 109 1.06 1.48 9.27
C ILE A 109 0.38 2.57 10.11
N ALA A 110 -0.88 2.87 9.81
CA ALA A 110 -1.71 3.78 10.60
C ALA A 110 -2.95 3.05 11.16
N SER A 111 -3.54 3.60 12.22
CA SER A 111 -4.83 3.13 12.71
C SER A 111 -5.91 3.28 11.64
N LEU A 112 -6.77 2.28 11.46
CA LEU A 112 -7.88 2.27 10.52
C LEU A 112 -8.84 3.45 10.73
N ALA A 113 -8.97 3.95 11.97
CA ALA A 113 -9.78 5.12 12.28
C ALA A 113 -9.29 6.41 11.58
N LYS A 114 -8.04 6.44 11.08
CA LYS A 114 -7.46 7.56 10.33
C LYS A 114 -7.64 7.42 8.81
N LEU A 115 -8.25 6.32 8.33
CA LEU A 115 -8.51 6.13 6.91
C LEU A 115 -9.60 7.10 6.46
N THR A 116 -9.32 7.87 5.42
CA THR A 116 -10.29 8.73 4.75
C THR A 116 -10.33 8.40 3.26
N THR A 117 -11.54 8.39 2.71
CA THR A 117 -11.81 8.11 1.30
C THR A 117 -11.30 9.22 0.37
N ALA A 118 -11.10 10.45 0.89
CA ALA A 118 -10.60 11.56 0.09
C ALA A 118 -9.12 11.40 -0.33
N ASP A 119 -8.35 10.63 0.44
CA ASP A 119 -6.91 10.47 0.22
C ASP A 119 -6.55 9.31 -0.72
N HIS A 120 -7.52 8.45 -1.05
CA HIS A 120 -7.29 7.18 -1.75
C HIS A 120 -8.21 7.01 -2.95
N ASP A 121 -7.68 6.39 -4.01
CA ASP A 121 -8.42 6.08 -5.22
C ASP A 121 -9.01 4.65 -5.17
N ALA A 122 -8.46 3.77 -4.32
CA ALA A 122 -8.93 2.41 -4.10
C ALA A 122 -8.60 1.91 -2.68
N VAL A 123 -9.31 0.87 -2.24
CA VAL A 123 -9.04 0.12 -1.01
C VAL A 123 -8.94 -1.37 -1.32
N ILE A 124 -8.00 -2.05 -0.69
CA ILE A 124 -7.79 -3.50 -0.81
C ILE A 124 -7.78 -4.11 0.58
N PHE A 125 -8.52 -5.21 0.73
CA PHE A 125 -8.55 -6.05 1.92
C PHE A 125 -7.95 -7.41 1.56
N PRO A 126 -6.69 -7.69 1.95
CA PRO A 126 -6.16 -9.04 1.86
C PRO A 126 -7.01 -10.01 2.69
N GLY A 127 -7.00 -11.28 2.30
CA GLY A 127 -7.72 -12.34 3.00
C GLY A 127 -7.07 -12.75 4.32
N GLY A 128 -7.30 -14.02 4.68
CA GLY A 128 -7.03 -14.55 6.01
C GLY A 128 -8.24 -14.45 6.93
N PHE A 129 -8.35 -15.36 7.88
CA PHE A 129 -9.47 -15.44 8.82
C PHE A 129 -9.54 -14.23 9.75
N GLY A 130 -8.46 -13.48 9.95
CA GLY A 130 -8.49 -12.23 10.69
C GLY A 130 -9.40 -11.18 10.03
N ALA A 131 -9.58 -11.21 8.71
CA ALA A 131 -10.51 -10.30 8.04
C ALA A 131 -11.97 -10.52 8.48
N ALA A 132 -12.35 -11.75 8.82
CA ALA A 132 -13.70 -12.07 9.32
C ALA A 132 -13.84 -11.88 10.84
N LYS A 133 -12.72 -11.78 11.58
CA LYS A 133 -12.70 -11.74 13.04
C LYS A 133 -12.43 -10.34 13.61
N ASN A 134 -11.62 -9.55 12.91
CA ASN A 134 -11.01 -8.34 13.47
C ASN A 134 -11.41 -7.05 12.74
N LEU A 135 -12.11 -7.14 11.59
CA LEU A 135 -12.54 -6.00 10.78
C LEU A 135 -14.05 -5.77 10.87
#